data_AF-A0A1J5KJS9-F1
#
_entry.id   AF-A0A1J5KJS9-F1
#
_cell.length_a   1.000
_cell.length_b   1.000
_cell.length_c   1.000
_cell.angle_alpha   90.00
_cell.angle_beta   90.00
_cell.angle_gamma   90.00
#
_symmetry.space_group_name_H-M   'P 1'
#
loop_
_entity.id
_entity.type
_entity.pdbx_description
1 polymer ?
#
loop_
_entity_poly.entity_id
_entity_poly.type
_entity_poly.pdbx_seq_one_letter_code
_entity_poly.pdbx_strand_id
1 'polypeptide(L)'
;MIAPVFLFTIIFMYKNRNSSVLDKLPTHVPIFYQSFRAFIEVLFYFTFTQGILPKQVTFDGYNYDVLLGISAIFMGFYAMRKNASKKLLIVWNIIGIGIVLFAAFIFITSFYVPSVWGESTEFISQEFNQFPFLLLPTFLMPSAIFVHILSITQLRKQSNR
;
A
#
# COMPACT_ATOMS: atom_id res chain seq x y z
N MET A 1 -6.51 7.80 14.28
CA MET A 1 -7.15 6.49 13.97
C MET A 1 -6.18 5.45 13.41
N ILE A 2 -5.08 5.84 12.74
CA ILE A 2 -4.17 4.89 12.06
C ILE A 2 -3.10 4.28 12.99
N ALA A 3 -2.74 4.98 14.08
CA ALA A 3 -1.69 4.58 15.01
C ALA A 3 -1.84 3.15 15.58
N PRO A 4 -3.04 2.65 15.98
CA PRO A 4 -3.20 1.29 16.46
C PRO A 4 -2.80 0.21 15.43
N VAL A 5 -3.05 0.45 14.13
CA VAL A 5 -2.72 -0.51 13.07
C VAL A 5 -1.22 -0.55 12.80
N PHE A 6 -0.56 0.62 12.82
CA PHE A 6 0.89 0.68 12.75
C PHE A 6 1.55 0.06 13.98
N LEU A 7 1.02 0.32 15.17
CA LEU A 7 1.49 -0.30 16.40
C LEU A 7 1.31 -1.82 16.38
N PHE A 8 0.15 -2.31 15.94
CA PHE A 8 -0.09 -3.72 15.69
C PHE A 8 0.94 -4.31 14.73
N THR A 9 1.19 -3.63 13.60
CA THR A 9 2.19 -4.04 12.61
C THR A 9 3.57 -4.18 13.25
N ILE A 10 4.02 -3.17 14.01
CA ILE A 10 5.32 -3.19 14.69
C ILE A 10 5.39 -4.34 15.71
N ILE A 11 4.39 -4.46 16.59
CA ILE A 11 4.34 -5.49 17.65
C ILE A 11 4.29 -6.89 17.03
N PHE A 12 3.41 -7.11 16.05
CA PHE A 12 3.25 -8.39 15.39
C PHE A 12 4.55 -8.83 14.72
N MET A 13 5.20 -7.94 13.97
CA MET A 13 6.43 -8.25 13.26
C MET A 13 7.60 -8.45 14.23
N TYR A 14 7.70 -7.66 15.30
CA TYR A 14 8.71 -7.83 16.33
C TYR A 14 8.58 -9.20 17.04
N LYS A 15 7.36 -9.58 17.43
CA LYS A 15 7.09 -10.84 18.14
C LYS A 15 7.23 -12.07 17.23
N ASN A 16 6.82 -11.97 15.96
CA ASN A 16 6.73 -13.12 15.07
C ASN A 16 7.87 -13.23 14.04
N ARG A 17 8.85 -12.31 14.02
CA ARG A 17 9.98 -12.33 13.06
C ARG A 17 10.70 -13.67 12.93
N ASN A 18 10.78 -14.44 14.01
CA ASN A 18 11.45 -15.74 14.06
C ASN A 18 10.46 -16.92 14.09
N SER A 19 9.16 -16.66 14.14
CA SER A 19 8.12 -17.68 14.27
C SER A 19 8.05 -18.59 13.04
N SER A 20 7.73 -19.87 13.24
CA SER A 20 7.43 -20.83 12.16
C SER A 20 6.15 -20.50 11.40
N VAL A 21 5.28 -19.65 11.96
CA VAL A 21 4.06 -19.16 11.29
C VAL A 21 4.40 -18.47 9.97
N LEU A 22 5.49 -17.68 9.94
CA LEU A 22 5.95 -17.00 8.73
C LEU A 22 6.44 -17.97 7.64
N ASP A 23 6.83 -19.19 8.00
CA ASP A 23 7.31 -20.20 7.04
C ASP A 23 6.16 -20.92 6.33
N LYS A 24 4.95 -20.90 6.91
CA LYS A 24 3.77 -21.58 6.34
C LYS A 24 3.11 -20.79 5.22
N LEU A 25 3.31 -19.47 5.18
CA LEU A 25 2.73 -18.60 4.16
C LEU A 25 3.67 -18.52 2.94
N PRO A 26 3.24 -18.92 1.74
CA PRO A 26 4.07 -18.83 0.55
C PRO A 26 4.47 -17.39 0.23
N THR A 27 5.73 -17.16 -0.15
CA THR A 27 6.31 -15.81 -0.35
C THR A 27 5.62 -15.00 -1.45
N HIS A 28 5.04 -15.66 -2.44
CA HIS A 28 4.31 -15.00 -3.52
C HIS A 28 2.96 -14.43 -3.06
N VAL A 29 2.35 -14.96 -1.98
CA VAL A 29 1.02 -14.53 -1.52
C VAL A 29 1.01 -13.07 -1.04
N PRO A 30 1.92 -12.62 -0.15
CA PRO A 30 2.04 -11.21 0.20
C PRO A 30 2.31 -10.28 -0.98
N ILE A 31 3.01 -10.78 -2.00
CA ILE A 31 3.34 -9.99 -3.19
C ILE A 31 2.08 -9.83 -4.05
N PHE A 32 1.38 -10.93 -4.37
CA PHE A 32 0.12 -10.87 -5.12
C PHE A 32 -0.95 -10.04 -4.42
N TYR A 33 -0.99 -10.05 -3.08
CA TYR A 33 -1.93 -9.23 -2.31
C TYR A 33 -1.89 -7.77 -2.78
N GLN A 34 -0.70 -7.19 -2.99
CA GLN A 34 -0.53 -5.78 -3.38
C GLN A 34 -1.22 -5.40 -4.70
N SER A 35 -1.62 -6.39 -5.53
CA SER A 35 -2.39 -6.13 -6.76
C SER A 35 -3.74 -5.46 -6.52
N PHE A 36 -4.31 -5.58 -5.31
CA PHE A 36 -5.56 -4.90 -4.95
C PHE A 36 -5.47 -3.38 -5.19
N ARG A 37 -4.28 -2.79 -5.09
CA ARG A 37 -4.06 -1.34 -5.25
C ARG A 37 -4.38 -0.85 -6.65
N ALA A 38 -4.16 -1.68 -7.68
CA ALA A 38 -4.58 -1.35 -9.04
C ALA A 38 -6.09 -1.22 -9.16
N PHE A 39 -6.84 -2.08 -8.47
CA PHE A 39 -8.29 -2.01 -8.42
C PHE A 39 -8.76 -0.77 -7.63
N ILE A 40 -8.11 -0.45 -6.52
CA ILE A 40 -8.44 0.74 -5.72
C ILE A 40 -8.21 2.05 -6.50
N GLU A 41 -7.14 2.16 -7.29
CA GLU A 41 -6.92 3.37 -8.11
C GLU A 41 -8.01 3.58 -9.17
N VAL A 42 -8.53 2.50 -9.76
CA VAL A 42 -9.68 2.60 -10.67
C VAL A 42 -10.90 3.14 -9.92
N LEU A 43 -11.13 2.68 -8.69
CA LEU A 43 -12.19 3.22 -7.84
C LEU A 43 -11.95 4.69 -7.47
N PHE A 44 -10.71 5.12 -7.25
CA PHE A 44 -10.39 6.54 -6.99
C PHE A 44 -10.77 7.42 -8.15
N TYR A 45 -10.45 6.99 -9.38
CA TYR A 45 -10.81 7.74 -10.57
C TYR A 45 -12.33 7.89 -10.70
N PHE A 46 -13.09 6.81 -10.54
CA PHE A 46 -14.56 6.90 -10.55
C PHE A 46 -15.09 7.81 -9.43
N THR A 47 -14.54 7.70 -8.22
CA THR A 47 -14.93 8.52 -7.07
C THR A 47 -14.62 10.01 -7.30
N PHE A 48 -13.49 10.31 -7.96
CA PHE A 48 -13.15 11.66 -8.41
C PHE A 48 -14.17 12.20 -9.43
N THR A 49 -14.62 11.39 -10.40
CA THR A 49 -15.63 11.85 -11.37
C THR A 49 -16.98 12.20 -10.73
N GLN A 50 -17.23 11.72 -9.50
CA GLN A 50 -18.40 12.07 -8.70
C GLN A 50 -18.16 13.28 -7.77
N GLY A 51 -16.97 13.90 -7.80
CA GLY A 51 -16.63 15.04 -6.96
C GLY A 51 -16.33 14.71 -5.50
N ILE A 52 -16.08 13.43 -5.17
CA ILE A 52 -15.85 12.96 -3.79
C ILE A 52 -14.36 12.95 -3.42
N LEU A 53 -13.47 12.85 -4.42
CA LEU A 53 -12.01 12.88 -4.23
C LEU A 53 -11.38 14.01 -5.06
N PRO A 54 -10.29 14.61 -4.58
CA PRO A 54 -9.52 15.57 -5.36
C PRO A 54 -8.78 14.87 -6.51
N LYS A 55 -8.49 15.57 -7.61
CA LYS A 55 -7.82 14.98 -8.79
C LYS A 55 -6.45 14.37 -8.43
N GLN A 56 -5.73 15.01 -7.52
CA GLN A 56 -4.37 14.71 -7.12
C GLN A 56 -4.21 13.28 -6.59
N VAL A 57 -5.22 12.74 -5.88
CA VAL A 57 -5.17 11.39 -5.30
C VAL A 57 -5.48 10.29 -6.31
N THR A 58 -5.71 10.62 -7.57
CA THR A 58 -5.94 9.66 -8.66
C THR A 58 -4.68 9.44 -9.50
N PHE A 59 -4.71 8.41 -10.36
CA PHE A 59 -3.66 8.17 -11.35
C PHE A 59 -3.53 9.27 -12.42
N ASP A 60 -4.57 10.08 -12.67
CA ASP A 60 -4.51 11.24 -13.57
C ASP A 60 -3.88 12.47 -12.88
N GLY A 61 -3.68 12.38 -11.57
CA GLY A 61 -2.95 13.34 -10.75
C GLY A 61 -1.55 12.85 -10.43
N TYR A 62 -1.31 12.52 -9.17
CA TYR A 62 0.02 12.20 -8.65
C TYR A 62 0.10 10.83 -7.97
N ASN A 63 -1.01 10.08 -7.90
CA ASN A 63 -1.06 8.80 -7.22
C ASN A 63 -0.81 7.63 -8.20
N TYR A 64 0.41 7.09 -8.17
CA TYR A 64 0.84 6.04 -9.10
C TYR A 64 0.75 4.62 -8.51
N ASP A 65 -0.09 4.42 -7.48
CA ASP A 65 -0.33 3.12 -6.84
C ASP A 65 -0.73 2.03 -7.84
N VAL A 66 -1.40 2.41 -8.93
CA VAL A 66 -1.84 1.51 -10.01
C VAL A 66 -0.67 0.77 -10.64
N LEU A 67 0.45 1.45 -10.86
CA LEU A 67 1.63 0.85 -11.48
C LEU A 67 2.23 -0.21 -10.58
N LEU A 68 2.32 0.07 -9.28
CA LEU A 68 2.82 -0.90 -8.32
C LEU A 68 1.83 -2.08 -8.18
N GLY A 69 0.53 -1.82 -8.12
CA GLY A 69 -0.50 -2.87 -8.07
C GLY A 69 -0.44 -3.81 -9.29
N ILE A 70 -0.30 -3.27 -10.50
CA ILE A 70 -0.12 -4.09 -11.70
C ILE A 70 1.22 -4.85 -11.61
N SER A 71 2.30 -4.18 -11.20
CA SER A 71 3.62 -4.84 -11.05
C SER A 71 3.59 -5.99 -10.05
N ALA A 72 2.71 -5.95 -9.04
CA ALA A 72 2.56 -6.99 -8.03
C ALA A 72 2.12 -8.33 -8.63
N ILE A 73 1.34 -8.31 -9.70
CA ILE A 73 0.92 -9.53 -10.41
C ILE A 73 2.16 -10.20 -11.03
N PHE A 74 2.96 -9.44 -11.77
CA PHE A 74 4.19 -9.93 -12.38
C PHE A 74 5.22 -10.38 -11.34
N MET A 75 5.36 -9.61 -10.25
CA MET A 75 6.28 -9.94 -9.17
C MET A 75 5.83 -11.16 -8.36
N GLY A 76 4.52 -11.38 -8.23
CA GLY A 76 3.96 -12.58 -7.62
C GLY A 76 4.33 -13.83 -8.42
N PHE A 77 4.13 -13.81 -9.74
CA PHE A 77 4.57 -14.90 -10.62
C PHE A 77 6.08 -15.08 -10.62
N TYR A 78 6.85 -13.98 -10.59
CA TYR A 78 8.30 -14.04 -10.47
C TYR A 78 8.72 -14.73 -9.17
N ALA A 79 8.07 -14.42 -8.04
CA ALA A 79 8.35 -15.01 -6.74
C ALA A 79 8.03 -16.51 -6.64
N MET A 80 7.21 -17.05 -7.54
CA MET A 80 6.95 -18.49 -7.63
C MET A 80 8.11 -19.26 -8.28
N ARG A 81 9.04 -18.58 -8.96
CA ARG A 81 10.18 -19.24 -9.62
C ARG A 81 11.22 -19.69 -8.60
N LYS A 82 11.78 -20.89 -8.78
CA LYS A 82 12.83 -21.44 -7.90
C LYS A 82 14.07 -20.52 -7.78
N ASN A 83 14.40 -19.79 -8.85
CA ASN A 83 15.59 -18.92 -8.92
C ASN A 83 15.24 -17.43 -8.78
N ALA A 84 14.10 -17.09 -8.16
CA ALA A 84 13.71 -15.70 -7.95
C ALA A 84 14.73 -14.99 -7.06
N SER A 85 15.18 -13.81 -7.48
CA SER A 85 16.13 -12.99 -6.73
C SER A 85 15.44 -12.40 -5.49
N LYS A 86 15.84 -12.90 -4.31
CA LYS A 86 15.38 -12.35 -3.02
C LYS A 86 15.68 -10.86 -2.90
N LYS A 87 16.85 -10.42 -3.37
CA LYS A 87 17.25 -9.00 -3.36
C LYS A 87 16.27 -8.15 -4.17
N LEU A 88 15.89 -8.61 -5.36
CA LEU A 88 14.92 -7.91 -6.21
C LEU A 88 13.55 -7.81 -5.51
N LEU A 89 13.06 -8.90 -4.94
CA LEU A 89 11.79 -8.93 -4.21
C LEU A 89 11.79 -7.99 -2.99
N ILE A 90 12.90 -7.92 -2.26
CA ILE A 90 13.06 -7.00 -1.12
C ILE A 90 13.06 -5.54 -1.60
N VAL A 91 13.84 -5.22 -2.63
CA VAL A 91 13.87 -3.87 -3.22
C VAL A 91 12.48 -3.44 -3.70
N TRP A 92 11.76 -4.34 -4.37
CA TRP A 92 10.40 -4.08 -4.82
C TRP A 92 9.44 -3.79 -3.65
N ASN A 93 9.51 -4.54 -2.55
CA ASN A 93 8.70 -4.24 -1.36
C ASN A 93 9.06 -2.90 -0.71
N ILE A 94 10.36 -2.53 -0.67
CA ILE A 94 10.80 -1.23 -0.12
C ILE A 94 10.27 -0.08 -0.99
N ILE A 95 10.38 -0.20 -2.32
CA ILE A 95 9.79 0.76 -3.26
C ILE A 95 8.27 0.84 -3.01
N GLY A 96 7.61 -0.31 -2.84
CA GLY A 96 6.18 -0.36 -2.58
C GLY A 96 5.74 0.38 -1.32
N ILE A 97 6.49 0.26 -0.22
CA ILE A 97 6.27 1.04 1.01
C ILE A 97 6.44 2.53 0.73
N GLY A 98 7.51 2.93 0.03
CA GLY A 98 7.75 4.33 -0.34
C GLY A 98 6.59 4.92 -1.15
N ILE A 99 6.05 4.16 -2.10
CA ILE A 99 4.89 4.57 -2.90
C ILE A 99 3.63 4.71 -2.04
N VAL A 100 3.31 3.78 -1.11
CA VAL A 100 2.14 3.96 -0.20
C VAL A 100 2.30 5.22 0.65
N LEU A 101 3.50 5.46 1.18
CA LEU A 101 3.76 6.64 2.01
C LEU A 101 3.62 7.93 1.20
N PHE A 102 4.05 7.91 -0.07
CA PHE A 102 3.86 9.03 -0.97
C PHE A 102 2.39 9.25 -1.33
N ALA A 103 1.62 8.18 -1.56
CA ALA A 103 0.17 8.27 -1.75
C ALA A 103 -0.52 8.86 -0.51
N ALA A 104 -0.17 8.41 0.70
CA ALA A 104 -0.68 8.97 1.95
C ALA A 104 -0.33 10.47 2.10
N PHE A 105 0.88 10.87 1.70
CA PHE A 105 1.27 12.28 1.64
C PHE A 105 0.40 13.08 0.67
N ILE A 106 0.13 12.56 -0.53
CA ILE A 106 -0.77 13.20 -1.51
C ILE A 106 -2.16 13.34 -0.90
N PHE A 107 -2.74 12.27 -0.32
CA PHE A 107 -4.03 12.34 0.37
C PHE A 107 -4.06 13.44 1.44
N ILE A 108 -3.10 13.47 2.37
CA ILE A 108 -3.10 14.47 3.45
C ILE A 108 -2.97 15.89 2.87
N THR A 109 -2.05 16.10 1.94
CA THR A 109 -1.82 17.44 1.40
C THR A 109 -2.95 17.91 0.49
N SER A 110 -3.57 17.05 -0.31
CA SER A 110 -4.70 17.44 -1.16
C SER A 110 -5.95 17.81 -0.37
N PHE A 111 -6.21 17.17 0.76
CA PHE A 111 -7.35 17.50 1.61
C PHE A 111 -7.09 18.69 2.54
N TYR A 112 -5.92 18.76 3.17
CA TYR A 112 -5.65 19.70 4.27
C TYR A 112 -4.64 20.81 3.94
N VAL A 113 -3.84 20.65 2.89
CA VAL A 113 -2.80 21.62 2.49
C VAL A 113 -2.79 21.79 0.97
N PRO A 114 -3.93 22.18 0.36
CA PRO A 114 -4.12 22.22 -1.10
C PRO A 114 -3.13 23.14 -1.82
N SER A 115 -2.54 24.11 -1.11
CA SER A 115 -1.51 25.02 -1.63
C SER A 115 -0.25 24.31 -2.12
N VAL A 116 0.05 23.10 -1.64
CA VAL A 116 1.12 22.24 -2.17
C VAL A 116 0.91 21.93 -3.65
N TRP A 117 -0.35 21.90 -4.08
CA TRP A 117 -0.78 21.54 -5.43
C TRP A 117 -1.28 22.75 -6.24
N GLY A 118 -1.05 23.96 -5.75
CA GLY A 118 -1.49 25.20 -6.41
C GLY A 118 -3.00 25.48 -6.26
N GLU A 119 -3.70 24.76 -5.40
CA GLU A 119 -5.10 25.01 -5.08
C GLU A 119 -5.24 25.92 -3.85
N SER A 120 -6.17 26.87 -3.90
CA SER A 120 -6.40 27.85 -2.83
C SER A 120 -7.51 27.46 -1.86
N THR A 121 -8.33 26.47 -2.22
CA THR A 121 -9.49 26.02 -1.44
C THR A 121 -9.28 24.61 -0.93
N GLU A 122 -9.60 24.36 0.34
CA GLU A 122 -9.60 23.02 0.91
C GLU A 122 -10.64 22.13 0.20
N PHE A 123 -10.25 20.89 -0.06
CA PHE A 123 -11.16 19.88 -0.57
C PHE A 123 -11.82 19.18 0.61
N ILE A 124 -13.08 19.50 0.89
CA ILE A 124 -13.85 18.92 1.98
C ILE A 124 -14.92 17.99 1.40
N SER A 125 -14.69 16.69 1.42
CA SER A 125 -15.75 15.69 1.17
C SER A 125 -16.21 15.07 2.48
N GLN A 126 -17.48 15.27 2.82
CA GLN A 126 -18.10 14.56 3.94
C GLN A 126 -18.30 13.08 3.62
N GLU A 127 -18.56 12.73 2.36
CA GLU A 127 -18.73 11.32 1.96
C GLU A 127 -17.44 10.51 2.14
N PHE A 128 -16.28 11.11 1.89
CA PHE A 128 -14.99 10.43 2.09
C PHE A 128 -14.77 9.95 3.53
N ASN A 129 -15.37 10.64 4.51
CA ASN A 129 -15.31 10.26 5.92
C ASN A 129 -16.34 9.20 6.32
N GLN A 130 -17.13 8.70 5.38
CA GLN A 130 -18.17 7.70 5.60
C GLN A 130 -17.80 6.36 4.98
N PHE A 131 -18.52 5.30 5.38
CA PHE A 131 -18.42 4.01 4.72
C PHE A 131 -18.92 4.14 3.26
N PRO A 132 -18.26 3.51 2.26
CA PRO A 132 -17.10 2.63 2.39
C PRO A 132 -15.73 3.33 2.31
N PHE A 133 -15.69 4.62 1.98
CA PHE A 133 -14.45 5.37 1.71
C PHE A 133 -13.51 5.46 2.92
N LEU A 134 -14.07 5.50 4.14
CA LEU A 134 -13.29 5.48 5.37
C LEU A 134 -12.34 4.28 5.48
N LEU A 135 -12.64 3.15 4.82
CA LEU A 135 -11.79 1.95 4.80
C LEU A 135 -10.43 2.20 4.13
N LEU A 136 -10.33 3.19 3.25
CA LEU A 136 -9.10 3.49 2.51
C LEU A 136 -7.95 3.90 3.44
N PRO A 137 -8.05 5.01 4.20
CA PRO A 137 -6.97 5.42 5.09
C PRO A 137 -6.92 4.58 6.38
N THR A 138 -8.03 3.96 6.81
CA THR A 138 -8.08 3.26 8.10
C THR A 138 -7.70 1.78 8.03
N PHE A 139 -7.87 1.13 6.87
CA PHE A 139 -7.63 -0.31 6.72
C PHE A 139 -6.72 -0.63 5.53
N LEU A 140 -7.06 -0.18 4.32
CA LEU A 140 -6.38 -0.60 3.09
C LEU A 140 -4.95 -0.07 2.96
N MET A 141 -4.70 1.21 3.26
CA MET A 141 -3.32 1.74 3.28
C MET A 141 -2.45 1.07 4.35
N PRO A 142 -2.90 0.96 5.62
CA PRO A 142 -2.14 0.22 6.63
C PRO A 142 -1.91 -1.25 6.30
N SER A 143 -2.88 -1.94 5.70
CA SER A 143 -2.73 -3.34 5.30
C SER A 143 -1.68 -3.51 4.21
N ALA A 144 -1.62 -2.61 3.23
CA ALA A 144 -0.58 -2.61 2.20
C ALA A 144 0.83 -2.55 2.83
N ILE A 145 1.03 -1.63 3.79
CA ILE A 145 2.31 -1.50 4.51
C ILE A 145 2.61 -2.75 5.33
N PHE A 146 1.64 -3.26 6.08
CA PHE A 146 1.78 -4.48 6.88
C PHE A 146 2.26 -5.65 6.01
N VAL A 147 1.61 -5.87 4.85
CA VAL A 147 1.91 -6.99 3.97
C VAL A 147 3.28 -6.84 3.27
N HIS A 148 3.70 -5.61 2.96
CA HIS A 148 5.08 -5.38 2.48
C HIS A 148 6.13 -5.72 3.55
N ILE A 149 5.92 -5.28 4.79
CA ILE A 149 6.82 -5.59 5.91
C ILE A 149 6.85 -7.10 6.17
N LEU A 150 5.69 -7.76 6.12
CA LEU A 150 5.57 -9.22 6.22
C LEU A 150 6.42 -9.92 5.16
N SER A 151 6.30 -9.52 3.89
CA SER A 151 7.07 -10.08 2.77
C SER A 151 8.58 -9.89 2.97
N ILE A 152 9.02 -8.70 3.39
CA ILE A 152 10.43 -8.40 3.67
C ILE A 152 10.96 -9.31 4.79
N THR A 153 10.21 -9.46 5.88
CA THR A 153 10.64 -10.31 7.01
C THR A 153 10.75 -11.78 6.60
N GLN A 154 9.81 -12.29 5.81
CA GLN A 154 9.90 -13.65 5.25
C GLN A 154 11.14 -13.84 4.38
N LEU A 155 11.37 -12.92 3.44
CA LEU A 155 12.50 -12.98 2.50
C LEU A 155 13.86 -12.90 3.21
N ARG A 156 13.97 -12.06 4.25
CA ARG A 156 15.19 -11.96 5.08
C ARG A 156 15.44 -13.23 5.88
N LYS A 157 14.40 -13.82 6.46
CA LYS A 157 14.53 -15.07 7.24
C LYS A 157 15.03 -16.23 6.38
N GLN A 158 14.56 -16.34 5.14
CA GLN A 158 15.05 -17.34 4.18
C GLN A 158 16.50 -17.11 3.73
N SER A 159 17.08 -15.94 3.94
CA SER A 159 18.49 -15.67 3.63
C SER A 159 19.43 -16.10 4.76
N ASN A 160 18.92 -16.20 5.98
CA ASN A 160 19.68 -16.60 7.17
C ASN A 160 19.59 -18.11 7.45
N ARG A 161 18.96 -18.87 6.55
CA ARG A 161 18.94 -20.34 6.52
C ARG A 161 19.82 -20.79 5.36
#